data_AF-A0A1E7KSC5-F1
#
_entry.id   AF-A0A1E7KSC5-F1
#
_cell.length_a   1.000
_cell.length_b   1.000
_cell.length_c   1.000
_cell.angle_alpha   90.00
_cell.angle_beta   90.00
_cell.angle_gamma   90.00
#
_symmetry.space_group_name_H-M   'P 1'
#
loop_
_entity.id
_entity.type
_entity.pdbx_description
1 polymer ?
#
loop_
_entity_poly.entity_id
_entity_poly.type
_entity_poly.pdbx_seq_one_letter_code
_entity_poly.pdbx_strand_id
1 'polypeptide(L)'
;MSTEHSGRSHGAAAPRTLADDLRTRDDAALAGLLRTRPDLLSPVPNDLTQLATRAGTRASVVRAVERLDRFALQTAEAIAVAPDPCTYGVLEALLTGDPGAVDPETAEAVAAELPRALRTLREQALLWGGEDRLHLVRTVRELLSPTPSSPSPTGLGPTLAEATAGMSPGRLQDILATVGLPATHDPVSALAGLVALFADRARTEALLEGAPVESLAMLEKLRWGPPYGSVQTDSPSAPVTWLLDRGLLVRTAPRTVVLPREVALHLRAGRAHREVEPLPPAPVVRREYPPETADETAAGQALAALGTLEDLLSSWETEPPSVLRAGGLGVRDLKRTATALDLPEPTAVFWIELAYAAGLLASDNEPDECYAPTPAYDEWLRLPAHERWSHVVLRWLTGTRVPGLVGTRDAKGRGLAALGQGLDRGLTADVRRRTLELLAGLAPGAAPAQQSVLARLRWERPL
;
A
#
# COMPACT_ATOMS: atom_id res chain seq x y z
N MET A 1 -37.48 46.95 17.24
CA MET A 1 -36.05 46.83 17.55
C MET A 1 -35.65 45.36 17.42
N SER A 2 -35.27 44.94 16.22
CA SER A 2 -34.69 43.62 15.97
C SER A 2 -33.64 43.82 14.88
N THR A 3 -32.40 43.87 15.31
CA THR A 3 -31.21 44.00 14.47
C THR A 3 -30.96 42.70 13.72
N GLU A 4 -31.02 42.75 12.40
CA GLU A 4 -30.52 41.72 11.50
C GLU A 4 -29.01 41.52 11.72
N HIS A 5 -28.63 40.32 12.17
CA HIS A 5 -27.24 39.91 12.25
C HIS A 5 -26.82 39.35 10.88
N SER A 6 -26.55 40.25 9.93
CA SER A 6 -25.91 39.90 8.66
C SER A 6 -24.45 39.55 8.92
N GLY A 7 -24.18 38.28 9.23
CA GLY A 7 -22.84 37.72 9.32
C GLY A 7 -22.13 37.76 7.97
N ARG A 8 -21.34 38.82 7.73
CA ARG A 8 -20.33 38.86 6.67
C ARG A 8 -19.34 37.72 6.90
N SER A 9 -19.33 36.71 6.04
CA SER A 9 -18.23 35.74 5.98
C SER A 9 -16.96 36.49 5.56
N HIS A 10 -16.14 36.88 6.53
CA HIS A 10 -14.75 37.25 6.26
C HIS A 10 -14.10 36.04 5.61
N GLY A 11 -13.61 36.20 4.37
CA GLY A 11 -12.85 35.17 3.67
C GLY A 11 -11.67 34.75 4.53
N ALA A 12 -11.78 33.58 5.17
CA ALA A 12 -10.68 33.00 5.92
C ALA A 12 -9.53 32.76 4.94
N ALA A 13 -8.36 33.34 5.24
CA ALA A 13 -7.18 33.14 4.42
C ALA A 13 -6.88 31.64 4.33
N ALA A 14 -6.63 31.15 3.11
CA ALA A 14 -6.30 29.74 2.89
C ALA A 14 -5.12 29.31 3.78
N PRO A 15 -5.17 28.10 4.37
CA PRO A 15 -4.16 27.64 5.32
C PRO A 15 -2.77 27.66 4.67
N ARG A 16 -1.75 28.03 5.45
CA ARG A 16 -0.34 28.10 4.99
C ARG A 16 0.49 26.92 5.48
N THR A 17 -0.03 26.19 6.45
CA THR A 17 0.61 25.03 7.07
C THR A 17 -0.45 23.99 7.43
N LEU A 18 -0.02 22.74 7.68
CA LEU A 18 -0.90 21.70 8.22
C LEU A 18 -1.51 22.12 9.57
N ALA A 19 -0.76 22.82 10.42
CA ALA A 19 -1.28 23.28 11.71
C ALA A 19 -2.40 24.34 11.53
N ASP A 20 -2.28 25.23 10.54
CA ASP A 20 -3.34 26.18 10.20
C ASP A 20 -4.58 25.46 9.67
N ASP A 21 -4.40 24.46 8.80
CA ASP A 21 -5.48 23.63 8.27
C ASP A 21 -6.23 22.93 9.42
N LEU A 22 -5.51 22.28 10.34
CA LEU A 22 -6.12 21.61 11.50
C LEU A 22 -6.90 22.58 12.40
N ARG A 23 -6.45 23.83 12.55
CA ARG A 23 -7.17 24.87 13.32
C ARG A 23 -8.50 25.28 12.68
N THR A 24 -8.66 25.08 11.37
CA THR A 24 -9.91 25.39 10.65
C THR A 24 -10.90 24.24 10.64
N ARG A 25 -10.52 23.04 11.08
CA ARG A 25 -11.39 21.86 11.15
C ARG A 25 -12.32 21.92 12.36
N ASP A 26 -13.52 21.37 12.19
CA ASP A 26 -14.46 21.21 13.29
C ASP A 26 -14.09 20.01 14.19
N ASP A 27 -14.75 19.92 15.34
CA ASP A 27 -14.51 18.87 16.34
C ASP A 27 -14.77 17.47 15.76
N ALA A 28 -15.74 17.34 14.85
CA ALA A 28 -16.07 16.07 14.21
C ALA A 28 -14.94 15.58 13.30
N ALA A 29 -14.35 16.47 12.51
CA ALA A 29 -13.22 16.20 11.65
C ALA A 29 -11.95 15.90 12.46
N LEU A 30 -11.70 16.62 13.55
CA LEU A 30 -10.58 16.34 14.45
C LEU A 30 -10.74 14.98 15.16
N ALA A 31 -11.93 14.66 15.66
CA ALA A 31 -12.23 13.35 16.22
C ALA A 31 -12.09 12.23 15.17
N GLY A 32 -12.51 12.49 13.92
CA GLY A 32 -12.30 11.60 12.78
C GLY A 32 -10.83 11.30 12.53
N LEU A 33 -9.98 12.33 12.49
CA LEU A 33 -8.52 12.18 12.36
C LEU A 33 -7.93 11.29 13.46
N LEU A 34 -8.31 11.50 14.72
CA LEU A 34 -7.80 10.73 15.86
C LEU A 34 -8.27 9.27 15.85
N ARG A 35 -9.48 8.99 15.37
CA ARG A 35 -9.96 7.61 15.17
C ARG A 35 -9.21 6.90 14.04
N THR A 36 -8.96 7.61 12.94
CA THR A 36 -8.25 7.03 11.78
C THR A 36 -6.75 6.89 12.02
N ARG A 37 -6.16 7.77 12.84
CA ARG A 37 -4.75 7.74 13.26
C ARG A 37 -4.60 7.70 14.79
N PRO A 38 -4.90 6.55 15.42
CA PRO A 38 -4.79 6.38 16.89
C PRO A 38 -3.37 6.59 17.41
N ASP A 39 -2.35 6.44 16.57
CA ASP A 39 -0.96 6.67 16.91
C ASP A 39 -0.66 8.14 17.28
N LEU A 40 -1.51 9.09 16.87
CA LEU A 40 -1.38 10.50 17.25
C LEU A 40 -1.69 10.76 18.73
N LEU A 41 -2.36 9.81 19.42
CA LEU A 41 -2.79 9.91 20.81
C LEU A 41 -1.75 9.43 21.83
N SER A 42 -0.59 8.91 21.39
CA SER A 42 0.43 8.36 22.29
C SER A 42 1.77 9.10 22.17
N PRO A 43 2.12 10.00 23.12
CA PRO A 43 1.28 10.49 24.23
C PRO A 43 0.15 11.41 23.74
N VAL A 44 -0.76 11.89 24.58
CA VAL A 44 -1.83 12.82 24.12
C VAL A 44 -1.20 14.16 23.69
N PRO A 45 -1.60 14.76 22.55
CA PRO A 45 -1.08 16.06 22.15
C PRO A 45 -1.70 17.20 22.96
N ASN A 46 -0.89 18.19 23.34
CA ASN A 46 -1.30 19.35 24.14
C ASN A 46 -1.97 20.45 23.29
N ASP A 47 -1.69 20.50 21.99
CA ASP A 47 -2.26 21.47 21.05
C ASP A 47 -2.22 20.96 19.59
N LEU A 48 -2.88 21.69 18.69
CA LEU A 48 -2.96 21.36 17.26
C LEU A 48 -1.63 21.48 16.52
N THR A 49 -0.68 22.27 17.02
CA THR A 49 0.68 22.38 16.43
C THR A 49 1.49 21.12 16.74
N GLN A 50 1.38 20.58 17.95
CA GLN A 50 1.98 19.31 18.32
C GLN A 50 1.32 18.15 17.58
N LEU A 51 -0.01 18.17 17.43
CA LEU A 51 -0.75 17.20 16.61
C LEU A 51 -0.25 17.21 15.16
N ALA A 52 -0.13 18.38 14.53
CA ALA A 52 0.40 18.53 13.17
C ALA A 52 1.83 17.99 13.04
N THR A 53 2.71 18.36 13.99
CA THR A 53 4.10 17.88 14.03
C THR A 53 4.16 16.36 14.10
N ARG A 54 3.33 15.72 14.95
CA ARG A 54 3.28 14.27 15.08
C ARG A 54 2.71 13.58 13.84
N ALA A 55 1.65 14.15 13.27
CA ALA A 55 1.05 13.67 12.03
C ALA A 55 2.05 13.69 10.86
N GLY A 56 3.01 14.62 10.88
CA GLY A 56 4.11 14.70 9.93
C GLY A 56 5.32 13.81 10.23
N THR A 57 5.37 13.07 11.34
CA THR A 57 6.51 12.18 11.62
C THR A 57 6.53 10.98 10.67
N ARG A 58 7.74 10.52 10.27
CA ARG A 58 7.88 9.41 9.32
C ARG A 58 7.15 8.14 9.77
N ALA A 59 7.27 7.74 11.03
CA ALA A 59 6.61 6.55 11.56
C ALA A 59 5.07 6.63 11.46
N SER A 60 4.52 7.80 11.76
CA SER A 60 3.09 8.06 11.71
C SER A 60 2.58 8.14 10.26
N VAL A 61 3.34 8.78 9.37
CA VAL A 61 3.04 8.84 7.93
C VAL A 61 3.05 7.46 7.29
N VAL A 62 4.05 6.62 7.56
CA VAL A 62 4.13 5.25 7.00
C VAL A 62 2.87 4.45 7.35
N ARG A 63 2.46 4.46 8.63
CA ARG A 63 1.23 3.76 9.08
C ARG A 63 -0.03 4.29 8.42
N ALA A 64 -0.11 5.59 8.16
CA ALA A 64 -1.25 6.21 7.51
C ALA A 64 -1.29 5.84 6.00
N VAL A 65 -0.14 5.87 5.33
CA VAL A 65 0.00 5.49 3.92
C VAL A 65 -0.32 4.00 3.70
N GLU A 66 0.13 3.11 4.58
CA GLU A 66 -0.23 1.68 4.58
C GLU A 66 -1.75 1.43 4.74
N ARG A 67 -2.49 2.44 5.20
CA ARG A 67 -3.96 2.40 5.38
C ARG A 67 -4.73 3.07 4.25
N LEU A 68 -4.08 3.53 3.19
CA LEU A 68 -4.77 4.05 2.02
C LEU A 68 -5.30 2.88 1.17
N ASP A 69 -6.45 3.10 0.52
CA ASP A 69 -6.85 2.27 -0.61
C ASP A 69 -5.99 2.60 -1.84
N ARG A 70 -6.02 1.73 -2.85
CA ARG A 70 -5.23 1.84 -4.08
C ARG A 70 -5.39 3.21 -4.73
N PHE A 71 -6.62 3.72 -4.88
CA PHE A 71 -6.83 4.97 -5.57
C PHE A 71 -6.35 6.18 -4.77
N ALA A 72 -6.57 6.20 -3.45
CA ALA A 72 -6.05 7.23 -2.57
C ALA A 72 -4.50 7.22 -2.54
N LEU A 73 -3.88 6.04 -2.56
CA LEU A 73 -2.43 5.88 -2.70
C LEU A 73 -1.94 6.42 -4.05
N GLN A 74 -2.56 6.01 -5.16
CA GLN A 74 -2.21 6.49 -6.51
C GLN A 74 -2.36 8.01 -6.63
N THR A 75 -3.39 8.58 -6.01
CA THR A 75 -3.61 10.03 -5.92
C THR A 75 -2.46 10.70 -5.15
N ALA A 76 -2.06 10.17 -3.99
CA ALA A 76 -0.93 10.71 -3.24
C ALA A 76 0.39 10.59 -4.00
N GLU A 77 0.63 9.47 -4.67
CA GLU A 77 1.81 9.23 -5.51
C GLU A 77 1.85 10.21 -6.70
N ALA A 78 0.71 10.49 -7.33
CA ALA A 78 0.60 11.47 -8.42
C ALA A 78 0.90 12.90 -7.92
N ILE A 79 0.36 13.31 -6.76
CA ILE A 79 0.69 14.62 -6.18
C ILE A 79 2.18 14.70 -5.79
N ALA A 80 2.79 13.60 -5.35
CA ALA A 80 4.20 13.55 -4.96
C ALA A 80 5.14 13.84 -6.14
N VAL A 81 4.74 13.49 -7.37
CA VAL A 81 5.51 13.75 -8.60
C VAL A 81 5.08 15.03 -9.34
N ALA A 82 3.95 15.63 -8.95
CA ALA A 82 3.46 16.90 -9.48
C ALA A 82 4.26 18.12 -8.97
N PRO A 83 4.14 19.29 -9.63
CA PRO A 83 4.56 20.57 -9.06
C PRO A 83 3.97 20.81 -7.67
N ASP A 84 4.64 21.61 -6.84
CA ASP A 84 4.19 21.99 -5.49
C ASP A 84 4.02 23.51 -5.40
N PRO A 85 2.80 24.05 -5.19
CA PRO A 85 1.52 23.33 -5.04
C PRO A 85 1.05 22.63 -6.33
N CYS A 86 0.27 21.55 -6.15
CA CYS A 86 -0.42 20.87 -7.25
C CYS A 86 -1.86 21.43 -7.37
N THR A 87 -2.32 21.68 -8.59
CA THR A 87 -3.73 22.05 -8.84
C THR A 87 -4.56 20.79 -9.11
N TYR A 88 -5.88 20.86 -8.89
CA TYR A 88 -6.79 19.77 -9.22
C TYR A 88 -6.65 19.30 -10.68
N GLY A 89 -6.64 20.24 -11.63
CA GLY A 89 -6.53 19.90 -13.06
C GLY A 89 -5.21 19.24 -13.45
N VAL A 90 -4.09 19.62 -12.82
CA VAL A 90 -2.80 18.95 -13.03
C VAL A 90 -2.84 17.52 -12.46
N LEU A 91 -3.44 17.33 -11.29
CA LEU A 91 -3.60 16.01 -10.69
C LEU A 91 -4.47 15.09 -11.55
N GLU A 92 -5.62 15.59 -12.00
CA GLU A 92 -6.52 14.86 -12.90
C GLU A 92 -5.78 14.44 -14.19
N ALA A 93 -5.07 15.38 -14.83
CA ALA A 93 -4.26 15.09 -16.02
C ALA A 93 -3.15 14.06 -15.76
N LEU A 94 -2.53 14.02 -14.56
CA LEU A 94 -1.55 13.00 -14.21
C LEU A 94 -2.18 11.61 -14.00
N LEU A 95 -3.45 11.53 -13.64
CA LEU A 95 -4.18 10.27 -13.43
C LEU A 95 -4.77 9.72 -14.74
N THR A 96 -5.29 10.59 -15.62
CA THR A 96 -5.95 10.20 -16.88
C THR A 96 -5.03 10.28 -18.09
N GLY A 97 -4.03 11.17 -18.07
CA GLY A 97 -3.20 11.49 -19.22
C GLY A 97 -3.86 12.41 -20.24
N ASP A 98 -3.22 12.49 -21.42
CA ASP A 98 -3.70 13.21 -22.59
C ASP A 98 -5.07 12.64 -23.06
N PRO A 99 -5.91 13.41 -23.78
CA PRO A 99 -7.20 12.91 -24.28
C PRO A 99 -7.05 11.60 -25.07
N GLY A 100 -7.77 10.56 -24.64
CA GLY A 100 -7.72 9.21 -25.22
C GLY A 100 -6.58 8.31 -24.71
N ALA A 101 -5.76 8.77 -23.75
CA ALA A 101 -4.71 7.94 -23.15
C ALA A 101 -5.27 6.82 -22.25
N VAL A 102 -6.46 7.02 -21.69
CA VAL A 102 -7.28 6.01 -21.00
C VAL A 102 -8.64 5.90 -21.68
N ASP A 103 -9.34 4.79 -21.46
CA ASP A 103 -10.70 4.63 -21.93
C ASP A 103 -11.66 5.62 -21.21
N PRO A 104 -12.79 5.99 -21.85
CA PRO A 104 -13.72 6.97 -21.29
C PRO A 104 -14.31 6.58 -19.93
N GLU A 105 -14.53 5.28 -19.67
CA GLU A 105 -15.09 4.78 -18.42
C GLU A 105 -14.11 5.00 -17.26
N THR A 106 -12.82 4.71 -17.48
CA THR A 106 -11.76 5.00 -16.53
C THR A 106 -11.63 6.50 -16.25
N ALA A 107 -11.69 7.36 -17.28
CA ALA A 107 -11.63 8.81 -17.11
C ALA A 107 -12.81 9.34 -16.27
N GLU A 108 -14.03 8.87 -16.54
CA GLU A 108 -15.23 9.22 -15.77
C GLU A 108 -15.12 8.72 -14.31
N ALA A 109 -14.64 7.49 -14.11
CA ALA A 109 -14.42 6.94 -12.78
C ALA A 109 -13.37 7.72 -11.97
N VAL A 110 -12.28 8.17 -12.61
CA VAL A 110 -11.29 9.05 -11.98
C VAL A 110 -11.93 10.38 -11.57
N ALA A 111 -12.67 11.02 -12.47
CA ALA A 111 -13.33 12.30 -12.17
C ALA A 111 -14.34 12.17 -11.01
N ALA A 112 -15.08 11.06 -10.96
CA ALA A 112 -16.06 10.78 -9.90
C ALA A 112 -15.40 10.49 -8.54
N GLU A 113 -14.32 9.72 -8.52
CA GLU A 113 -13.70 9.23 -7.27
C GLU A 113 -12.60 10.16 -6.72
N LEU A 114 -12.00 11.03 -7.54
CA LEU A 114 -10.89 11.89 -7.12
C LEU A 114 -11.25 12.78 -5.93
N PRO A 115 -12.47 13.38 -5.84
CA PRO A 115 -12.90 14.12 -4.65
C PRO A 115 -12.91 13.26 -3.37
N ARG A 116 -13.29 11.97 -3.46
CA ARG A 116 -13.26 11.03 -2.33
C ARG A 116 -11.81 10.75 -1.91
N ALA A 117 -10.93 10.45 -2.85
CA ALA A 117 -9.51 10.19 -2.58
C ALA A 117 -8.84 11.39 -1.89
N LEU A 118 -9.05 12.62 -2.40
CA LEU A 118 -8.55 13.85 -1.79
C LEU A 118 -9.12 14.08 -0.39
N ARG A 119 -10.40 13.78 -0.16
CA ARG A 119 -11.02 13.84 1.16
C ARG A 119 -10.36 12.87 2.12
N THR A 120 -10.14 11.62 1.73
CA THR A 120 -9.44 10.62 2.55
C THR A 120 -8.03 11.08 2.93
N LEU A 121 -7.26 11.65 1.99
CA LEU A 121 -5.92 12.19 2.29
C LEU A 121 -5.97 13.37 3.28
N ARG A 122 -6.98 14.25 3.17
CA ARG A 122 -7.19 15.36 4.12
C ARG A 122 -7.62 14.86 5.49
N GLU A 123 -8.59 13.96 5.57
CA GLU A 123 -9.08 13.34 6.81
C GLU A 123 -7.95 12.66 7.60
N GLN A 124 -6.97 12.09 6.91
CA GLN A 124 -5.78 11.48 7.51
C GLN A 124 -4.61 12.45 7.76
N ALA A 125 -4.80 13.75 7.52
CA ALA A 125 -3.76 14.79 7.64
C ALA A 125 -2.48 14.46 6.83
N LEU A 126 -2.66 13.86 5.63
CA LEU A 126 -1.59 13.61 4.65
C LEU A 126 -1.54 14.70 3.58
N LEU A 127 -2.66 15.40 3.40
CA LEU A 127 -2.85 16.50 2.46
C LEU A 127 -3.50 17.69 3.18
N TRP A 128 -3.13 18.90 2.79
CA TRP A 128 -3.77 20.14 3.23
C TRP A 128 -3.88 21.13 2.06
N GLY A 129 -4.66 22.20 2.25
CA GLY A 129 -4.91 23.20 1.21
C GLY A 129 -6.15 22.93 0.33
N GLY A 130 -6.55 23.97 -0.40
CA GLY A 130 -7.70 23.98 -1.30
C GLY A 130 -7.42 23.33 -2.65
N GLU A 131 -8.43 23.26 -3.52
CA GLU A 131 -8.34 22.58 -4.83
C GLU A 131 -7.32 23.20 -5.78
N ASP A 132 -7.10 24.52 -5.69
CA ASP A 132 -6.08 25.21 -6.48
C ASP A 132 -4.67 25.03 -5.94
N ARG A 133 -4.52 24.53 -4.70
CA ARG A 133 -3.23 24.44 -4.00
C ARG A 133 -3.19 23.23 -3.07
N LEU A 134 -3.15 22.05 -3.68
CA LEU A 134 -2.99 20.78 -2.99
C LEU A 134 -1.54 20.65 -2.51
N HIS A 135 -1.35 20.59 -1.19
CA HIS A 135 -0.05 20.39 -0.58
C HIS A 135 -0.01 19.05 0.16
N LEU A 136 0.80 18.12 -0.36
CA LEU A 136 1.18 16.96 0.44
C LEU A 136 1.98 17.41 1.65
N VAL A 137 1.75 16.75 2.78
CA VAL A 137 2.65 16.87 3.92
C VAL A 137 4.05 16.47 3.47
N ARG A 138 5.05 17.29 3.80
CA ARG A 138 6.44 17.15 3.33
C ARG A 138 6.98 15.73 3.45
N THR A 139 6.76 15.10 4.60
CA THR A 139 7.24 13.72 4.86
C THR A 139 6.49 12.66 4.04
N VAL A 140 5.24 12.92 3.64
CA VAL A 140 4.51 12.07 2.68
C VAL A 140 5.15 12.19 1.29
N ARG A 141 5.43 13.43 0.84
CA ARG A 141 6.14 13.67 -0.42
C ARG A 141 7.51 12.99 -0.40
N GLU A 142 8.30 13.16 0.64
CA GLU A 142 9.62 12.50 0.79
C GLU A 142 9.54 10.97 0.83
N LEU A 143 8.44 10.40 1.32
CA LEU A 143 8.22 8.94 1.35
C LEU A 143 7.86 8.38 -0.03
N LEU A 144 7.05 9.10 -0.81
CA LEU A 144 6.50 8.63 -2.09
C LEU A 144 7.31 9.07 -3.31
N SER A 145 8.10 10.14 -3.18
CA SER A 145 8.98 10.62 -4.23
C SER A 145 10.13 9.65 -4.50
N PRO A 146 10.57 9.51 -5.76
CA PRO A 146 11.70 8.65 -6.12
C PRO A 146 12.98 9.09 -5.42
N THR A 147 13.80 8.12 -5.02
CA THR A 147 15.19 8.33 -4.60
C THR A 147 16.11 7.38 -5.36
N PRO A 148 17.43 7.65 -5.45
CA PRO A 148 18.36 6.74 -6.11
C PRO A 148 18.38 5.32 -5.51
N SER A 149 18.04 5.17 -4.23
CA SER A 149 17.99 3.89 -3.51
C SER A 149 16.60 3.27 -3.42
N SER A 150 15.54 4.00 -3.80
CA SER A 150 14.16 3.53 -3.77
C SER A 150 13.41 4.13 -4.98
N PRO A 151 13.16 3.35 -6.05
CA PRO A 151 12.43 3.84 -7.21
C PRO A 151 11.01 4.26 -6.79
N SER A 152 10.47 5.31 -7.42
CA SER A 152 9.10 5.74 -7.15
C SER A 152 8.13 4.60 -7.42
N PRO A 153 7.03 4.46 -6.64
CA PRO A 153 5.95 3.52 -6.95
C PRO A 153 5.38 3.71 -8.37
N THR A 154 5.46 4.94 -8.91
CA THR A 154 5.05 5.29 -10.28
C THR A 154 6.07 4.88 -11.35
N GLY A 155 7.29 4.51 -10.96
CA GLY A 155 8.45 4.35 -11.85
C GLY A 155 8.98 5.66 -12.45
N LEU A 156 8.45 6.84 -12.08
CA LEU A 156 8.98 8.12 -12.55
C LEU A 156 10.31 8.45 -11.87
N GLY A 157 11.17 9.15 -12.62
CA GLY A 157 12.46 9.65 -12.16
C GLY A 157 12.40 11.01 -11.45
N PRO A 158 13.58 11.53 -11.07
CA PRO A 158 13.75 12.93 -10.72
C PRO A 158 13.28 13.84 -11.88
N THR A 159 12.88 15.06 -11.54
CA THR A 159 12.70 16.14 -12.52
C THR A 159 14.00 16.38 -13.29
N LEU A 160 13.91 16.99 -14.47
CA LEU A 160 15.09 17.42 -15.21
C LEU A 160 15.96 18.35 -14.36
N ALA A 161 15.34 19.22 -13.56
CA ALA A 161 16.03 20.12 -12.64
C ALA A 161 16.89 19.36 -11.61
N GLU A 162 16.31 18.35 -10.97
CA GLU A 162 17.01 17.49 -10.02
C GLU A 162 18.09 16.63 -10.71
N ALA A 163 17.79 16.09 -11.88
CA ALA A 163 18.71 15.23 -12.62
C ALA A 163 19.95 15.99 -13.13
N THR A 164 19.79 17.27 -13.45
CA THR A 164 20.86 18.15 -13.93
C THR A 164 21.54 18.94 -12.81
N ALA A 165 21.18 18.68 -11.55
CA ALA A 165 21.85 19.30 -10.39
C ALA A 165 23.35 18.96 -10.41
N GLY A 166 24.19 19.99 -10.50
CA GLY A 166 25.65 19.84 -10.61
C GLY A 166 26.19 19.67 -12.03
N MET A 167 25.34 19.69 -13.06
CA MET A 167 25.77 19.77 -14.46
C MET A 167 26.49 21.10 -14.73
N SER A 168 27.54 21.07 -15.53
CA SER A 168 28.24 22.30 -15.90
C SER A 168 27.36 23.19 -16.80
N PRO A 169 27.41 24.53 -16.64
CA PRO A 169 26.67 25.45 -17.51
C PRO A 169 26.97 25.24 -18.99
N GLY A 170 28.23 24.95 -19.35
CA GLY A 170 28.64 24.66 -20.72
C GLY A 170 27.92 23.45 -21.30
N ARG A 171 27.80 22.35 -20.54
CA ARG A 171 27.06 21.17 -21.00
C ARG A 171 25.57 21.46 -21.20
N LEU A 172 24.99 22.30 -20.36
CA LEU A 172 23.60 22.73 -20.52
C LEU A 172 23.42 23.55 -21.81
N GLN A 173 24.38 24.41 -22.15
CA GLN A 173 24.38 25.13 -23.44
C GLN A 173 24.51 24.19 -24.64
N ASP A 174 25.36 23.16 -24.56
CA ASP A 174 25.49 22.15 -25.62
C ASP A 174 24.15 21.46 -25.89
N ILE A 175 23.40 21.13 -24.83
CA ILE A 175 22.07 20.53 -24.95
C ILE A 175 21.10 21.52 -25.60
N LEU A 176 21.03 22.77 -25.12
CA LEU A 176 20.17 23.82 -25.72
C LEU A 176 20.44 23.98 -27.22
N ALA A 177 21.71 24.08 -27.61
CA ALA A 177 22.12 24.22 -29.00
C ALA A 177 21.70 23.00 -29.82
N THR A 178 21.86 21.79 -29.28
CA THR A 178 21.50 20.53 -29.95
C THR A 178 19.98 20.42 -30.20
N VAL A 179 19.16 20.91 -29.28
CA VAL A 179 17.68 20.89 -29.41
C VAL A 179 17.12 22.17 -30.05
N GLY A 180 17.97 23.08 -30.53
CA GLY A 180 17.56 24.30 -31.22
C GLY A 180 16.91 25.37 -30.32
N LEU A 181 17.17 25.34 -29.01
CA LEU A 181 16.77 26.39 -28.09
C LEU A 181 17.79 27.55 -28.07
N PRO A 182 17.36 28.80 -27.81
CA PRO A 182 18.27 29.93 -27.73
C PRO A 182 19.27 29.76 -26.57
N ALA A 183 20.53 30.12 -26.82
CA ALA A 183 21.55 30.15 -25.79
C ALA A 183 21.24 31.21 -24.72
N THR A 184 21.60 30.95 -23.46
CA THR A 184 21.42 31.88 -22.35
C THR A 184 22.55 31.73 -21.33
N HIS A 185 23.00 32.83 -20.75
CA HIS A 185 24.05 32.79 -19.72
C HIS A 185 23.51 32.42 -18.33
N ASP A 186 22.20 32.34 -18.16
CA ASP A 186 21.55 31.95 -16.91
C ASP A 186 21.13 30.45 -16.93
N PRO A 187 21.75 29.59 -16.10
CA PRO A 187 21.39 28.17 -16.00
C PRO A 187 19.93 27.91 -15.63
N VAL A 188 19.30 28.80 -14.84
CA VAL A 188 17.89 28.64 -14.44
C VAL A 188 16.98 28.81 -15.66
N SER A 189 17.19 29.87 -16.43
CA SER A 189 16.48 30.11 -17.70
C SER A 189 16.73 29.01 -18.73
N ALA A 190 17.97 28.50 -18.82
CA ALA A 190 18.31 27.39 -19.71
C ALA A 190 17.49 26.13 -19.37
N LEU A 191 17.47 25.78 -18.09
CA LEU A 191 16.71 24.63 -17.60
C LEU A 191 15.21 24.82 -17.78
N ALA A 192 14.68 26.02 -17.50
CA ALA A 192 13.26 26.34 -17.74
C ALA A 192 12.89 26.18 -19.22
N GLY A 193 13.78 26.56 -20.15
CA GLY A 193 13.59 26.34 -21.58
C GLY A 193 13.51 24.86 -21.97
N LEU A 194 14.34 24.00 -21.37
CA LEU A 194 14.29 22.55 -21.58
C LEU A 194 13.05 21.91 -20.96
N VAL A 195 12.67 22.32 -19.74
CA VAL A 195 11.42 21.85 -19.10
C VAL A 195 10.22 22.24 -19.96
N ALA A 196 10.18 23.48 -20.47
CA ALA A 196 9.12 23.94 -21.38
C ALA A 196 9.12 23.18 -22.71
N LEU A 197 10.29 22.83 -23.25
CA LEU A 197 10.39 21.98 -24.44
C LEU A 197 9.75 20.61 -24.18
N PHE A 198 10.10 19.94 -23.08
CA PHE A 198 9.57 18.60 -22.76
C PHE A 198 8.11 18.60 -22.31
N ALA A 199 7.60 19.73 -21.81
CA ALA A 199 6.17 19.92 -21.55
C ALA A 199 5.35 20.13 -22.83
N ASP A 200 5.97 20.58 -23.92
CA ASP A 200 5.32 20.77 -25.22
C ASP A 200 5.29 19.44 -26.00
N ARG A 201 4.06 18.92 -26.19
CA ARG A 201 3.82 17.64 -26.87
C ARG A 201 4.41 17.62 -28.28
N ALA A 202 4.06 18.62 -29.09
CA ALA A 202 4.43 18.64 -30.51
C ALA A 202 5.94 18.79 -30.68
N ARG A 203 6.57 19.65 -29.86
CA ARG A 203 8.02 19.87 -29.95
C ARG A 203 8.82 18.66 -29.46
N THR A 204 8.35 17.98 -28.42
CA THR A 204 9.00 16.75 -27.94
C THR A 204 8.83 15.60 -28.93
N GLU A 205 7.66 15.47 -29.54
CA GLU A 205 7.42 14.45 -30.57
C GLU A 205 8.30 14.66 -31.80
N ALA A 206 8.42 15.90 -32.30
CA ALA A 206 9.35 16.25 -33.37
C ALA A 206 10.82 15.93 -33.03
N LEU A 207 11.22 16.06 -31.75
CA LEU A 207 12.55 15.67 -31.30
C LEU A 207 12.75 14.15 -31.34
N LEU A 208 11.71 13.38 -31.00
CA LEU A 208 11.72 11.92 -30.98
C LEU A 208 11.60 11.29 -32.38
N GLU A 209 10.96 11.95 -33.35
CA GLU A 209 10.89 11.48 -34.75
C GLU A 209 12.28 11.30 -35.39
N GLY A 210 13.25 12.13 -34.99
CA GLY A 210 14.64 12.02 -35.44
C GLY A 210 15.49 11.01 -34.67
N ALA A 211 14.91 10.24 -33.74
CA ALA A 211 15.65 9.34 -32.86
C ALA A 211 16.06 8.02 -33.56
N PRO A 212 17.29 7.53 -33.34
CA PRO A 212 17.65 6.17 -33.72
C PRO A 212 16.72 5.14 -33.09
N VAL A 213 16.44 4.05 -33.80
CA VAL A 213 15.54 2.97 -33.34
C VAL A 213 16.00 2.39 -32.00
N GLU A 214 17.32 2.24 -31.82
CA GLU A 214 17.91 1.75 -30.58
C GLU A 214 17.71 2.74 -29.41
N SER A 215 17.72 4.04 -29.67
CA SER A 215 17.46 5.07 -28.66
C SER A 215 15.99 5.03 -28.21
N LEU A 216 15.06 4.91 -29.16
CA LEU A 216 13.63 4.73 -28.84
C LEU A 216 13.38 3.44 -28.04
N ALA A 217 14.03 2.34 -28.43
CA ALA A 217 13.93 1.08 -27.70
C ALA A 217 14.47 1.16 -26.25
N MET A 218 15.47 2.01 -25.99
CA MET A 218 15.97 2.27 -24.63
C MET A 218 14.97 3.09 -23.82
N LEU A 219 14.40 4.15 -24.39
CA LEU A 219 13.36 4.97 -23.73
C LEU A 219 12.13 4.11 -23.39
N GLU A 220 11.72 3.22 -24.29
CA GLU A 220 10.59 2.32 -24.07
C GLU A 220 10.83 1.36 -22.89
N LYS A 221 12.05 0.84 -22.74
CA LYS A 221 12.43 -0.01 -21.58
C LYS A 221 12.36 0.76 -20.25
N LEU A 222 12.73 2.04 -20.25
CA LEU A 222 12.71 2.89 -19.05
C LEU A 222 11.33 3.50 -18.79
N ARG A 223 10.41 3.45 -19.76
CA ARG A 223 9.12 4.14 -19.72
C ARG A 223 8.36 3.89 -18.43
N TRP A 224 8.18 2.63 -18.02
CA TRP A 224 7.43 2.25 -16.80
C TRP A 224 8.30 1.55 -15.73
N GLY A 225 9.56 1.26 -16.06
CA GLY A 225 10.50 0.56 -15.18
C GLY A 225 11.23 1.50 -14.24
N PRO A 226 12.27 1.03 -13.51
CA PRO A 226 13.11 1.96 -12.79
C PRO A 226 13.65 3.00 -13.79
N PRO A 227 13.61 4.30 -13.46
CA PRO A 227 13.97 5.36 -14.40
C PRO A 227 15.48 5.42 -14.66
N TYR A 228 16.26 4.53 -14.03
CA TYR A 228 17.72 4.48 -14.11
C TYR A 228 18.18 3.34 -15.01
N GLY A 229 19.17 3.63 -15.85
CA GLY A 229 19.89 2.65 -16.67
C GLY A 229 21.37 2.63 -16.32
N SER A 230 22.01 1.47 -16.43
CA SER A 230 23.46 1.33 -16.33
C SER A 230 24.13 1.33 -17.70
N VAL A 231 25.29 1.98 -17.80
CA VAL A 231 26.13 2.00 -19.01
C VAL A 231 27.37 1.15 -18.75
N GLN A 232 27.70 0.25 -19.67
CA GLN A 232 28.79 -0.74 -19.49
C GLN A 232 30.18 -0.08 -19.47
N THR A 233 30.34 1.02 -20.20
CA THR A 233 31.60 1.74 -20.39
C THR A 233 31.46 3.21 -20.00
N ASP A 234 32.58 3.83 -19.64
CA ASP A 234 32.59 5.26 -19.28
C ASP A 234 32.28 6.14 -20.51
N SER A 235 32.58 5.64 -21.71
CA SER A 235 32.11 6.20 -22.98
C SER A 235 30.75 5.60 -23.36
N PRO A 236 29.66 6.40 -23.44
CA PRO A 236 28.36 5.91 -23.88
C PRO A 236 28.38 5.45 -25.35
N SER A 237 27.54 4.48 -25.68
CA SER A 237 27.28 4.07 -27.07
C SER A 237 26.55 5.17 -27.83
N ALA A 238 26.64 5.17 -29.17
CA ALA A 238 26.03 6.22 -30.00
C ALA A 238 24.52 6.45 -29.71
N PRO A 239 23.68 5.42 -29.51
CA PRO A 239 22.28 5.63 -29.14
C PRO A 239 22.09 6.34 -27.79
N VAL A 240 22.95 6.06 -26.81
CA VAL A 240 22.91 6.71 -25.49
C VAL A 240 23.42 8.15 -25.57
N THR A 241 24.50 8.38 -26.33
CA THR A 241 25.04 9.72 -26.58
C THR A 241 24.00 10.63 -27.23
N TRP A 242 23.27 10.12 -28.23
CA TRP A 242 22.19 10.86 -28.89
C TRP A 242 21.11 11.35 -27.90
N LEU A 243 20.72 10.50 -26.95
CA LEU A 243 19.76 10.83 -25.89
C LEU A 243 20.33 11.84 -24.89
N LEU A 244 21.60 11.68 -24.50
CA LEU A 244 22.29 12.58 -23.56
C LEU A 244 22.51 13.98 -24.14
N ASP A 245 22.80 14.09 -25.44
CA ASP A 245 23.02 15.37 -26.13
C ASP A 245 21.72 16.17 -26.29
N ARG A 246 20.57 15.50 -26.20
CA ARG A 246 19.24 16.13 -26.30
C ARG A 246 18.53 16.28 -24.95
N GLY A 247 19.19 15.91 -23.85
CA GLY A 247 18.59 15.94 -22.51
C GLY A 247 17.44 14.96 -22.29
N LEU A 248 17.22 14.02 -23.22
CA LEU A 248 16.22 12.95 -23.11
C LEU A 248 16.62 11.88 -22.08
N LEU A 249 17.92 11.72 -21.87
CA LEU A 249 18.51 11.08 -20.70
C LEU A 249 19.50 12.04 -20.05
N VAL A 250 19.71 11.89 -18.75
CA VAL A 250 20.73 12.65 -18.01
C VAL A 250 21.66 11.70 -17.27
N ARG A 251 22.96 11.98 -17.29
CA ARG A 251 23.95 11.20 -16.55
C ARG A 251 24.03 11.72 -15.11
N THR A 252 23.72 10.87 -14.14
CA THR A 252 23.76 11.20 -12.70
C THR A 252 25.00 10.66 -12.00
N ALA A 253 25.65 9.64 -12.56
CA ALA A 253 26.92 9.08 -12.10
C ALA A 253 27.72 8.52 -13.29
N PRO A 254 29.02 8.19 -13.16
CA PRO A 254 29.86 7.76 -14.27
C PRO A 254 29.28 6.64 -15.13
N ARG A 255 28.50 5.71 -14.55
CA ARG A 255 27.86 4.60 -15.25
C ARG A 255 26.35 4.55 -15.09
N THR A 256 25.74 5.65 -14.66
CA THR A 256 24.30 5.71 -14.40
C THR A 256 23.67 6.85 -15.18
N VAL A 257 22.66 6.52 -15.97
CA VAL A 257 21.78 7.48 -16.62
C VAL A 257 20.39 7.40 -16.00
N VAL A 258 19.65 8.49 -16.09
CA VAL A 258 18.27 8.58 -15.63
C VAL A 258 17.40 9.18 -16.72
N LEU A 259 16.16 8.69 -16.83
CA LEU A 259 15.08 9.25 -17.62
C LEU A 259 14.41 10.37 -16.79
N PRO A 260 14.55 11.66 -17.18
CA PRO A 260 13.90 12.76 -16.48
C PRO A 260 12.38 12.63 -16.50
N ARG A 261 11.73 13.08 -15.43
CA ARG A 261 10.28 12.95 -15.23
C ARG A 261 9.45 13.54 -16.38
N GLU A 262 9.83 14.70 -16.89
CA GLU A 262 9.13 15.41 -17.96
C GLU A 262 9.12 14.57 -19.25
N VAL A 263 10.27 13.98 -19.59
CA VAL A 263 10.40 13.07 -20.74
C VAL A 263 9.60 11.79 -20.50
N ALA A 264 9.67 11.21 -19.30
CA ALA A 264 8.88 10.03 -18.95
C ALA A 264 7.38 10.28 -19.06
N LEU A 265 6.87 11.40 -18.55
CA LEU A 265 5.46 11.79 -18.65
C LEU A 265 5.05 11.97 -20.11
N HIS A 266 5.90 12.59 -20.96
CA HIS A 266 5.65 12.63 -22.40
C HIS A 266 5.51 11.22 -22.99
N LEU A 267 6.46 10.31 -22.72
CA LEU A 267 6.40 8.92 -23.22
C LEU A 267 5.17 8.13 -22.70
N ARG A 268 4.57 8.58 -21.59
CA ARG A 268 3.39 7.97 -20.96
C ARG A 268 2.07 8.65 -21.32
N ALA A 269 2.10 9.62 -22.24
CA ALA A 269 0.94 10.47 -22.58
C ALA A 269 0.38 11.19 -21.35
N GLY A 270 1.24 11.84 -20.57
CA GLY A 270 0.89 12.61 -19.38
C GLY A 270 0.65 11.79 -18.10
N ARG A 271 0.62 10.46 -18.18
CA ARG A 271 0.23 9.61 -17.04
C ARG A 271 1.35 9.35 -16.04
N ALA A 272 1.04 9.51 -14.76
CA ALA A 272 1.90 9.09 -13.67
C ALA A 272 1.89 7.56 -13.49
N HIS A 273 0.71 6.94 -13.56
CA HIS A 273 0.51 5.50 -13.35
C HIS A 273 0.29 4.75 -14.65
N ARG A 274 0.76 3.51 -14.72
CA ARG A 274 0.52 2.64 -15.88
C ARG A 274 -0.94 2.25 -15.99
N GLU A 275 -1.51 1.89 -14.86
CA GLU A 275 -2.91 1.51 -14.68
C GLU A 275 -3.40 2.31 -13.47
N VAL A 276 -4.44 3.12 -13.67
CA VAL A 276 -5.14 3.81 -12.59
C VAL A 276 -6.35 2.97 -12.20
N GLU A 277 -6.54 2.72 -10.92
CA GLU A 277 -7.60 1.84 -10.40
C GLU A 277 -8.57 2.65 -9.53
N PRO A 278 -9.40 3.54 -10.12
CA PRO A 278 -10.26 4.45 -9.36
C PRO A 278 -11.32 3.75 -8.52
N LEU A 279 -11.79 2.60 -9.02
CA LEU A 279 -12.85 1.81 -8.39
C LEU A 279 -12.30 0.52 -7.83
N PRO A 280 -12.81 0.07 -6.68
CA PRO A 280 -12.45 -1.24 -6.17
C PRO A 280 -13.03 -2.35 -7.05
N PRO A 281 -12.27 -3.43 -7.34
CA PRO A 281 -12.79 -4.54 -8.11
C PRO A 281 -13.95 -5.19 -7.36
N ALA A 282 -15.07 -5.42 -8.05
CA ALA A 282 -16.23 -6.08 -7.47
C ALA A 282 -15.92 -7.57 -7.22
N PRO A 283 -16.24 -8.11 -6.03
CA PRO A 283 -16.15 -9.55 -5.81
C PRO A 283 -17.05 -10.29 -6.80
N VAL A 284 -16.49 -11.29 -7.49
CA VAL A 284 -17.22 -12.10 -8.47
C VAL A 284 -17.93 -13.22 -7.73
N VAL A 285 -19.26 -13.20 -7.72
CA VAL A 285 -20.08 -14.27 -7.15
C VAL A 285 -19.97 -15.51 -8.03
N ARG A 286 -19.42 -16.60 -7.47
CA ARG A 286 -19.21 -17.85 -8.20
C ARG A 286 -20.43 -18.76 -8.11
N ARG A 287 -21.11 -18.74 -6.96
CA ARG A 287 -22.30 -19.55 -6.66
C ARG A 287 -23.20 -18.80 -5.68
N GLU A 288 -24.46 -19.18 -5.68
CA GLU A 288 -25.46 -18.73 -4.71
C GLU A 288 -26.08 -19.95 -4.05
N TYR A 289 -26.40 -19.81 -2.76
CA TYR A 289 -27.06 -20.82 -1.95
C TYR A 289 -28.29 -20.21 -1.27
N PRO A 290 -29.35 -21.00 -0.98
CA PRO A 290 -30.43 -20.52 -0.12
C PRO A 290 -29.87 -20.07 1.24
N PRO A 291 -30.24 -18.89 1.75
CA PRO A 291 -29.72 -18.37 3.02
C PRO A 291 -29.90 -19.35 4.19
N GLU A 292 -31.07 -19.97 4.30
CA GLU A 292 -31.37 -20.97 5.35
C GLU A 292 -30.40 -22.16 5.30
N THR A 293 -30.11 -22.69 4.11
CA THR A 293 -29.14 -23.78 3.94
C THR A 293 -27.72 -23.36 4.32
N ALA A 294 -27.33 -22.12 4.01
CA ALA A 294 -26.03 -21.59 4.39
C ALA A 294 -25.91 -21.46 5.93
N ASP A 295 -26.96 -20.98 6.59
CA ASP A 295 -27.01 -20.84 8.05
C ASP A 295 -26.98 -22.19 8.76
N GLU A 296 -27.79 -23.15 8.32
CA GLU A 296 -27.78 -24.53 8.85
C GLU A 296 -26.41 -25.19 8.68
N THR A 297 -25.80 -25.03 7.49
CA THR A 297 -24.45 -25.56 7.22
C THR A 297 -23.41 -24.90 8.12
N ALA A 298 -23.49 -23.58 8.34
CA ALA A 298 -22.57 -22.86 9.21
C ALA A 298 -22.67 -23.33 10.67
N ALA A 299 -23.88 -23.56 11.18
CA ALA A 299 -24.09 -24.13 12.51
C ALA A 299 -23.50 -25.56 12.63
N GLY A 300 -23.70 -26.39 11.61
CA GLY A 300 -23.11 -27.73 11.54
C GLY A 300 -21.57 -27.69 11.53
N GLN A 301 -20.97 -26.77 10.77
CA GLN A 301 -19.51 -26.59 10.74
C GLN A 301 -18.94 -26.07 12.07
N ALA A 302 -19.67 -25.22 12.79
CA ALA A 302 -19.26 -24.78 14.12
C ALA A 302 -19.24 -25.96 15.11
N LEU A 303 -20.24 -26.85 15.07
CA LEU A 303 -20.25 -28.06 15.91
C LEU A 303 -19.14 -29.05 15.53
N ALA A 304 -18.91 -29.26 14.23
CA ALA A 304 -17.81 -30.10 13.75
C ALA A 304 -16.44 -29.57 14.20
N ALA A 305 -16.23 -28.25 14.15
CA ALA A 305 -15.02 -27.61 14.65
C ALA A 305 -14.77 -27.86 16.14
N LEU A 306 -15.83 -27.83 16.97
CA LEU A 306 -15.71 -28.15 18.39
C LEU A 306 -15.30 -29.61 18.60
N GLY A 307 -15.90 -30.55 17.84
CA GLY A 307 -15.52 -31.96 17.87
C GLY A 307 -14.05 -32.19 17.48
N THR A 308 -13.58 -31.55 16.40
CA THR A 308 -12.17 -31.66 15.99
C THR A 308 -11.19 -31.17 17.05
N LEU A 309 -11.52 -30.09 17.77
CA LEU A 309 -10.70 -29.59 18.87
C LEU A 309 -10.69 -30.54 20.07
N GLU A 310 -11.84 -31.14 20.39
CA GLU A 310 -11.98 -32.15 21.46
C GLU A 310 -11.17 -33.40 21.13
N ASP A 311 -11.31 -33.95 19.93
CA ASP A 311 -10.54 -35.11 19.45
C ASP A 311 -9.02 -34.84 19.48
N LEU A 312 -8.59 -33.65 19.06
CA LEU A 312 -7.19 -33.22 19.10
C LEU A 312 -6.66 -33.20 20.54
N LEU A 313 -7.37 -32.52 21.44
CA LEU A 313 -6.91 -32.29 22.81
C LEU A 313 -6.93 -33.61 23.61
N SER A 314 -7.96 -34.44 23.46
CA SER A 314 -8.01 -35.76 24.09
C SER A 314 -6.95 -36.72 23.56
N SER A 315 -6.61 -36.65 22.26
CA SER A 315 -5.49 -37.41 21.71
C SER A 315 -4.15 -37.00 22.34
N TRP A 316 -3.91 -35.70 22.51
CA TRP A 316 -2.66 -35.19 23.09
C TRP A 316 -2.62 -35.29 24.62
N GLU A 317 -3.75 -35.43 25.30
CA GLU A 317 -3.81 -35.81 26.71
C GLU A 317 -3.25 -37.23 26.92
N THR A 318 -3.54 -38.14 25.98
CA THR A 318 -3.11 -39.55 26.06
C THR A 318 -1.69 -39.75 25.55
N GLU A 319 -1.34 -39.10 24.42
CA GLU A 319 -0.04 -39.23 23.77
C GLU A 319 0.55 -37.84 23.43
N PRO A 320 1.03 -37.09 24.45
CA PRO A 320 1.52 -35.74 24.25
C PRO A 320 2.78 -35.72 23.38
N PRO A 321 2.82 -34.91 22.31
CA PRO A 321 4.02 -34.79 21.49
C PRO A 321 5.09 -33.93 22.19
N SER A 322 6.36 -34.30 22.02
CA SER A 322 7.47 -33.55 22.60
C SER A 322 7.73 -32.22 21.89
N VAL A 323 8.18 -31.23 22.66
CA VAL A 323 8.61 -29.93 22.14
C VAL A 323 10.01 -30.07 21.53
N LEU A 324 10.20 -29.55 20.32
CA LEU A 324 11.51 -29.55 19.68
C LEU A 324 12.48 -28.63 20.45
N ARG A 325 13.78 -28.95 20.42
CA ARG A 325 14.83 -28.08 21.00
C ARG A 325 14.82 -26.65 20.47
N ALA A 326 14.35 -26.43 19.23
CA ALA A 326 14.24 -25.12 18.61
C ALA A 326 12.88 -24.44 18.88
N GLY A 327 12.02 -25.06 19.69
CA GLY A 327 10.60 -24.74 19.85
C GLY A 327 9.74 -25.33 18.73
N GLY A 328 8.47 -25.56 19.04
CA GLY A 328 7.47 -26.06 18.09
C GLY A 328 7.37 -27.58 18.03
N LEU A 329 6.47 -28.05 17.16
CA LEU A 329 6.07 -29.43 16.95
C LEU A 329 6.90 -30.10 15.85
N GLY A 330 7.32 -31.35 16.10
CA GLY A 330 7.99 -32.20 15.11
C GLY A 330 7.10 -32.59 13.93
N VAL A 331 7.68 -32.69 12.72
CA VAL A 331 6.94 -33.11 11.51
C VAL A 331 6.32 -34.51 11.66
N ARG A 332 6.98 -35.40 12.40
CA ARG A 332 6.46 -36.76 12.67
C ARG A 332 5.21 -36.71 13.54
N ASP A 333 5.21 -35.91 14.60
CA ASP A 333 4.08 -35.74 15.50
C ASP A 333 2.94 -34.99 14.83
N LEU A 334 3.23 -34.01 13.96
CA LEU A 334 2.23 -33.38 13.11
C LEU A 334 1.54 -34.40 12.19
N LYS A 335 2.30 -35.26 11.52
CA LYS A 335 1.76 -36.32 10.66
C LYS A 335 0.91 -37.33 11.43
N ARG A 336 1.37 -37.73 12.62
CA ARG A 336 0.59 -38.61 13.52
C ARG A 336 -0.74 -37.96 13.88
N THR A 337 -0.70 -36.68 14.30
CA THR A 337 -1.90 -35.92 14.68
C THR A 337 -2.86 -35.77 13.50
N ALA A 338 -2.36 -35.40 12.32
CA ALA A 338 -3.17 -35.28 11.10
C ALA A 338 -3.84 -36.61 10.71
N THR A 339 -3.13 -37.73 10.87
CA THR A 339 -3.68 -39.08 10.63
C THR A 339 -4.74 -39.44 11.67
N ALA A 340 -4.51 -39.14 12.95
CA ALA A 340 -5.46 -39.43 14.03
C ALA A 340 -6.77 -38.65 13.87
N LEU A 341 -6.71 -37.42 13.36
CA LEU A 341 -7.87 -36.58 13.10
C LEU A 341 -8.54 -36.83 11.74
N ASP A 342 -7.96 -37.67 10.88
CA ASP A 342 -8.36 -37.85 9.47
C ASP A 342 -8.40 -36.51 8.70
N LEU A 343 -7.35 -35.69 8.87
CA LEU A 343 -7.24 -34.36 8.26
C LEU A 343 -5.96 -34.21 7.42
N PRO A 344 -6.00 -33.40 6.36
CA PRO A 344 -4.77 -32.93 5.71
C PRO A 344 -3.86 -32.20 6.70
N GLU A 345 -2.53 -32.37 6.55
CA GLU A 345 -1.54 -31.73 7.43
C GLU A 345 -1.78 -30.21 7.62
N PRO A 346 -2.06 -29.40 6.56
CA PRO A 346 -2.31 -27.96 6.75
C PRO A 346 -3.54 -27.65 7.60
N THR A 347 -4.56 -28.52 7.56
CA THR A 347 -5.79 -28.37 8.37
C THR A 347 -5.52 -28.78 9.82
N ALA A 348 -4.76 -29.85 10.05
CA ALA A 348 -4.33 -30.22 11.40
C ALA A 348 -3.48 -29.11 12.04
N VAL A 349 -2.55 -28.51 11.28
CA VAL A 349 -1.78 -27.33 11.72
C VAL A 349 -2.71 -26.19 12.14
N PHE A 350 -3.75 -25.88 11.36
CA PHE A 350 -4.71 -24.84 11.71
C PHE A 350 -5.38 -25.08 13.08
N TRP A 351 -5.85 -26.31 13.33
CA TRP A 351 -6.50 -26.65 14.61
C TRP A 351 -5.53 -26.65 15.79
N ILE A 352 -4.31 -27.17 15.61
CA ILE A 352 -3.25 -27.13 16.63
C ILE A 352 -2.93 -25.69 17.04
N GLU A 353 -2.71 -24.81 16.06
CA GLU A 353 -2.42 -23.40 16.31
C GLU A 353 -3.60 -22.66 16.94
N LEU A 354 -4.84 -23.01 16.57
CA LEU A 354 -6.04 -22.42 17.14
C LEU A 354 -6.24 -22.86 18.60
N ALA A 355 -6.05 -24.15 18.92
CA ALA A 355 -6.10 -24.66 20.28
C ALA A 355 -5.07 -23.95 21.18
N TYR A 356 -3.85 -23.78 20.67
CA TYR A 356 -2.80 -23.03 21.36
C TYR A 356 -3.16 -21.56 21.55
N ALA A 357 -3.62 -20.87 20.51
CA ALA A 357 -4.05 -19.47 20.59
C ALA A 357 -5.27 -19.27 21.51
N ALA A 358 -6.13 -20.28 21.64
CA ALA A 358 -7.26 -20.28 22.56
C ALA A 358 -6.86 -20.59 24.02
N GLY A 359 -5.59 -20.89 24.27
CA GLY A 359 -5.08 -21.26 25.60
C GLY A 359 -5.52 -22.64 26.07
N LEU A 360 -6.10 -23.46 25.18
CA LEU A 360 -6.53 -24.82 25.49
C LEU A 360 -5.37 -25.82 25.42
N LEU A 361 -4.29 -25.43 24.74
CA LEU A 361 -3.08 -26.22 24.53
C LEU A 361 -1.86 -25.38 24.94
N ALA A 362 -0.94 -25.95 25.70
CA ALA A 362 0.34 -25.32 26.03
C ALA A 362 1.45 -26.37 26.19
N SER A 363 2.68 -25.88 26.33
CA SER A 363 3.76 -26.71 26.85
C SER A 363 3.63 -26.85 28.37
N ASP A 364 3.96 -28.02 28.91
CA ASP A 364 4.01 -28.31 30.34
C ASP A 364 5.22 -27.68 31.07
N ASN A 365 6.24 -27.21 30.34
CA ASN A 365 7.51 -26.67 30.86
C ASN A 365 8.29 -27.63 31.78
N GLU A 366 8.07 -28.94 31.64
CA GLU A 366 8.84 -29.97 32.35
C GLU A 366 10.19 -30.26 31.66
N PRO A 367 11.15 -30.97 32.30
CA PRO A 367 12.46 -31.25 31.71
C PRO A 367 12.40 -31.96 30.34
N ASP A 368 11.41 -32.82 30.15
CA ASP A 368 11.08 -33.47 28.88
C ASP A 368 9.81 -32.84 28.29
N GLU A 369 9.90 -31.53 28.04
CA GLU A 369 8.80 -30.64 27.66
C GLU A 369 7.90 -31.26 26.57
N CYS A 370 6.60 -31.31 26.85
CA CYS A 370 5.60 -31.82 25.92
C CYS A 370 4.42 -30.85 25.78
N TYR A 371 3.72 -30.91 24.64
CA TYR A 371 2.49 -30.16 24.46
C TYR A 371 1.31 -30.98 24.99
N ALA A 372 0.53 -30.40 25.90
CA ALA A 372 -0.61 -31.04 26.51
C ALA A 372 -1.78 -30.05 26.70
N PRO A 373 -3.03 -30.55 26.85
CA PRO A 373 -4.15 -29.71 27.21
C PRO A 373 -3.92 -28.95 28.52
N THR A 374 -4.38 -27.71 28.60
CA THR A 374 -4.28 -26.90 29.81
C THR A 374 -5.51 -27.11 30.71
N PRO A 375 -5.49 -26.69 31.98
CA PRO A 375 -6.70 -26.69 32.82
C PRO A 375 -7.87 -25.88 32.23
N ALA A 376 -7.60 -24.93 31.32
CA ALA A 376 -8.65 -24.20 30.62
C ALA A 376 -9.45 -25.09 29.67
N TYR A 377 -8.90 -26.24 29.24
CA TYR A 377 -9.63 -27.25 28.46
C TYR A 377 -10.76 -27.87 29.28
N ASP A 378 -10.51 -28.25 30.53
CA ASP A 378 -11.53 -28.81 31.43
C ASP A 378 -12.68 -27.82 31.68
N GLU A 379 -12.34 -26.54 31.85
CA GLU A 379 -13.33 -25.48 32.00
C GLU A 379 -14.13 -25.29 30.71
N TRP A 380 -13.43 -25.28 29.56
CA TRP A 380 -14.04 -25.13 28.24
C TRP A 380 -15.03 -26.25 27.93
N LEU A 381 -14.73 -27.51 28.26
CA LEU A 381 -15.63 -28.65 28.06
C LEU A 381 -16.95 -28.54 28.83
N ARG A 382 -16.98 -27.79 29.95
CA ARG A 382 -18.20 -27.57 30.74
C ARG A 382 -19.10 -26.48 30.17
N LEU A 383 -18.61 -25.68 29.23
CA LEU A 383 -19.36 -24.58 28.62
C LEU A 383 -20.38 -25.10 27.59
N PRO A 384 -21.51 -24.40 27.40
CA PRO A 384 -22.43 -24.70 26.30
C PRO A 384 -21.75 -24.47 24.95
N ALA A 385 -22.22 -25.16 23.90
CA ALA A 385 -21.56 -25.18 22.58
C ALA A 385 -21.33 -23.78 21.99
N HIS A 386 -22.27 -22.84 22.15
CA HIS A 386 -22.12 -21.49 21.63
C HIS A 386 -21.02 -20.70 22.34
N GLU A 387 -20.84 -20.88 23.66
CA GLU A 387 -19.75 -20.27 24.41
C GLU A 387 -18.41 -20.90 24.07
N ARG A 388 -18.35 -22.23 23.91
CA ARG A 388 -17.16 -22.93 23.42
C ARG A 388 -16.72 -22.41 22.06
N TRP A 389 -17.68 -22.22 21.15
CA TRP A 389 -17.44 -21.65 19.83
C TRP A 389 -16.99 -20.19 19.89
N SER A 390 -17.67 -19.35 20.67
CA SER A 390 -17.29 -17.95 20.87
C SER A 390 -15.87 -17.82 21.41
N HIS A 391 -15.46 -18.67 22.37
CA HIS A 391 -14.11 -18.67 22.93
C HIS A 391 -13.03 -18.84 21.85
N VAL A 392 -13.18 -19.83 20.96
CA VAL A 392 -12.18 -20.14 19.94
C VAL A 392 -12.23 -19.17 18.76
N VAL A 393 -13.42 -18.80 18.29
CA VAL A 393 -13.55 -17.93 17.10
C VAL A 393 -13.06 -16.50 17.37
N LEU A 394 -13.26 -15.99 18.59
CA LEU A 394 -12.74 -14.66 18.96
C LEU A 394 -11.21 -14.65 18.99
N ARG A 395 -10.59 -15.74 19.47
CA ARG A 395 -9.12 -15.89 19.49
C ARG A 395 -8.55 -16.02 18.10
N TRP A 396 -9.24 -16.71 17.19
CA TRP A 396 -8.91 -16.67 15.78
C TRP A 396 -9.06 -15.25 15.20
N LEU A 397 -10.18 -14.57 15.45
CA LEU A 397 -10.45 -13.27 14.86
C LEU A 397 -9.43 -12.20 15.28
N THR A 398 -9.00 -12.20 16.55
CA THR A 398 -8.04 -11.22 17.09
C THR A 398 -6.59 -11.69 17.09
N GLY A 399 -6.33 -12.96 16.80
CA GLY A 399 -5.01 -13.56 16.88
C GLY A 399 -4.07 -13.10 15.75
N THR A 400 -2.77 -13.12 16.01
CA THR A 400 -1.73 -12.70 15.06
C THR A 400 -1.10 -13.87 14.29
N ARG A 401 -1.24 -15.10 14.77
CA ARG A 401 -0.64 -16.30 14.20
C ARG A 401 -1.26 -16.68 12.86
N VAL A 402 -0.42 -17.08 11.91
CA VAL A 402 -0.78 -17.51 10.55
C VAL A 402 -0.33 -18.96 10.32
N PRO A 403 -1.22 -19.94 10.56
CA PRO A 403 -0.87 -21.37 10.48
C PRO A 403 -0.37 -21.81 9.10
N GLY A 404 -0.86 -21.18 8.03
CA GLY A 404 -0.45 -21.48 6.64
C GLY A 404 1.01 -21.19 6.29
N LEU A 405 1.79 -20.61 7.22
CA LEU A 405 3.23 -20.40 7.04
C LEU A 405 4.08 -21.61 7.46
N VAL A 406 3.50 -22.58 8.17
CA VAL A 406 4.22 -23.79 8.58
C VAL A 406 4.73 -24.53 7.35
N GLY A 407 5.99 -24.96 7.39
CA GLY A 407 6.69 -25.57 6.25
C GLY A 407 7.39 -24.57 5.33
N THR A 408 7.14 -23.27 5.46
CA THR A 408 7.90 -22.22 4.76
C THR A 408 9.19 -21.87 5.52
N ARG A 409 9.98 -20.92 4.99
CA ARG A 409 11.25 -20.47 5.60
C ARG A 409 11.19 -19.00 5.99
N ASP A 410 11.85 -18.64 7.09
CA ASP A 410 12.03 -17.25 7.53
C ASP A 410 13.07 -16.50 6.65
N ALA A 411 13.24 -15.19 6.89
CA ALA A 411 14.21 -14.36 6.18
C ALA A 411 15.68 -14.80 6.37
N LYS A 412 15.96 -15.65 7.37
CA LYS A 412 17.27 -16.25 7.65
C LYS A 412 17.37 -17.68 7.09
N GLY A 413 16.37 -18.14 6.33
CA GLY A 413 16.32 -19.47 5.72
C GLY A 413 15.94 -20.61 6.67
N ARG A 414 15.52 -20.32 7.91
CA ARG A 414 15.09 -21.34 8.89
C ARG A 414 13.65 -21.75 8.65
N GLY A 415 13.36 -23.06 8.71
CA GLY A 415 12.00 -23.58 8.55
C GLY A 415 11.08 -23.15 9.70
N LEU A 416 9.82 -22.84 9.37
CA LEU A 416 8.77 -22.53 10.35
C LEU A 416 8.00 -23.80 10.72
N ALA A 417 8.01 -24.16 12.00
CA ALA A 417 7.27 -25.30 12.55
C ALA A 417 5.95 -24.85 13.19
N ALA A 418 4.96 -25.76 13.27
CA ALA A 418 3.77 -25.54 14.07
C ALA A 418 4.16 -25.35 15.55
N LEU A 419 3.42 -24.53 16.28
CA LEU A 419 3.68 -24.05 17.64
C LEU A 419 5.04 -23.34 17.81
N GLY A 420 5.76 -23.13 16.71
CA GLY A 420 7.05 -22.47 16.68
C GLY A 420 6.94 -20.95 16.64
N GLN A 421 8.11 -20.31 16.74
CA GLN A 421 8.26 -18.86 16.59
C GLN A 421 8.13 -18.46 15.11
N GLY A 422 7.79 -17.18 14.86
CA GLY A 422 7.81 -16.61 13.51
C GLY A 422 6.53 -16.80 12.69
N LEU A 423 5.47 -17.35 13.28
CA LEU A 423 4.14 -17.46 12.66
C LEU A 423 3.28 -16.19 12.81
N ASP A 424 3.65 -15.28 13.70
CA ASP A 424 2.91 -14.05 13.96
C ASP A 424 3.07 -13.03 12.81
N ARG A 425 1.95 -12.42 12.41
CA ARG A 425 1.90 -11.27 11.52
C ARG A 425 0.98 -10.22 12.14
N GLY A 426 1.48 -9.00 12.31
CA GLY A 426 0.75 -7.93 13.01
C GLY A 426 -0.59 -7.56 12.34
N LEU A 427 -0.69 -7.71 11.02
CA LEU A 427 -1.87 -7.34 10.24
C LEU A 427 -2.93 -8.45 10.13
N THR A 428 -2.69 -9.64 10.69
CA THR A 428 -3.59 -10.80 10.49
C THR A 428 -5.01 -10.52 10.96
N ALA A 429 -5.18 -9.93 12.14
CA ALA A 429 -6.50 -9.63 12.69
C ALA A 429 -7.27 -8.64 11.80
N ASP A 430 -6.60 -7.62 11.29
CA ASP A 430 -7.18 -6.64 10.37
C ASP A 430 -7.59 -7.29 9.04
N VAL A 431 -6.76 -8.18 8.49
CA VAL A 431 -7.09 -8.92 7.26
C VAL A 431 -8.27 -9.85 7.46
N ARG A 432 -8.34 -10.58 8.58
CA ARG A 432 -9.50 -11.44 8.92
C ARG A 432 -10.77 -10.62 9.00
N ARG A 433 -10.75 -9.53 9.77
CA ARG A 433 -11.90 -8.63 9.92
C ARG A 433 -12.38 -8.09 8.58
N ARG A 434 -11.49 -7.54 7.75
CA ARG A 434 -11.83 -7.01 6.42
C ARG A 434 -12.40 -8.07 5.50
N THR A 435 -11.85 -9.28 5.55
CA THR A 435 -12.37 -10.40 4.77
C THR A 435 -13.81 -10.71 5.18
N LEU A 436 -14.09 -10.80 6.48
CA LEU A 436 -15.44 -11.05 6.98
C LEU A 436 -16.41 -9.90 6.68
N GLU A 437 -15.99 -8.65 6.85
CA GLU A 437 -16.79 -7.46 6.51
C GLU A 437 -17.12 -7.42 5.02
N LEU A 438 -16.15 -7.75 4.15
CA LEU A 438 -16.35 -7.84 2.72
C LEU A 438 -17.35 -8.95 2.35
N LEU A 439 -17.23 -10.13 2.97
CA LEU A 439 -18.16 -11.24 2.75
C LEU A 439 -19.57 -10.91 3.27
N ALA A 440 -19.66 -10.24 4.43
CA ALA A 440 -20.93 -9.82 5.03
C ALA A 440 -21.64 -8.70 4.23
N GLY A 441 -20.90 -7.94 3.42
CA GLY A 441 -21.45 -6.93 2.52
C GLY A 441 -22.04 -7.49 1.22
N LEU A 442 -21.88 -8.80 0.94
CA LEU A 442 -22.47 -9.45 -0.23
C LEU A 442 -23.94 -9.80 0.03
N ALA A 443 -24.69 -10.07 -1.04
CA ALA A 443 -26.05 -10.57 -0.93
C ALA A 443 -26.08 -11.88 -0.10
N PRO A 444 -27.07 -12.08 0.79
CA PRO A 444 -27.20 -13.31 1.56
C PRO A 444 -27.17 -14.56 0.66
N GLY A 445 -26.37 -15.55 1.02
CA GLY A 445 -26.19 -16.78 0.24
C GLY A 445 -25.14 -16.69 -0.89
N ALA A 446 -24.56 -15.51 -1.16
CA ALA A 446 -23.54 -15.35 -2.19
C ALA A 446 -22.19 -15.95 -1.76
N ALA A 447 -21.60 -16.78 -2.63
CA ALA A 447 -20.28 -17.36 -2.45
C ALA A 447 -19.30 -16.82 -3.51
N PRO A 448 -18.46 -15.84 -3.17
CA PRO A 448 -17.54 -15.23 -4.12
C PRO A 448 -16.37 -16.15 -4.50
N ALA A 449 -15.76 -15.89 -5.64
CA ALA A 449 -14.48 -16.49 -6.01
C ALA A 449 -13.38 -15.97 -5.07
N GLN A 450 -12.57 -16.88 -4.52
CA GLN A 450 -11.46 -16.52 -3.61
C GLN A 450 -10.54 -15.45 -4.22
N GLN A 451 -10.21 -15.59 -5.51
CA GLN A 451 -9.30 -14.66 -6.18
C GLN A 451 -9.87 -13.23 -6.28
N SER A 452 -11.19 -13.08 -6.44
CA SER A 452 -11.82 -11.73 -6.48
C SER A 452 -11.87 -11.08 -5.10
N VAL A 453 -12.04 -11.87 -4.03
CA VAL A 453 -11.91 -11.37 -2.65
C VAL A 453 -10.49 -10.89 -2.40
N LEU A 454 -9.49 -11.66 -2.82
CA LEU A 454 -8.07 -11.27 -2.71
C LEU A 454 -7.75 -10.01 -3.53
N ALA A 455 -8.29 -9.88 -4.75
CA ALA A 455 -8.13 -8.69 -5.57
C ALA A 455 -8.73 -7.45 -4.88
N ARG A 456 -9.93 -7.58 -4.32
CA ARG A 456 -10.58 -6.52 -3.54
C ARG A 456 -9.77 -6.11 -2.30
N LEU A 457 -9.29 -7.07 -1.52
CA LEU A 457 -8.47 -6.78 -0.33
C LEU A 457 -7.14 -6.11 -0.70
N ARG A 458 -6.49 -6.53 -1.79
CA ARG A 458 -5.27 -5.89 -2.31
C ARG A 458 -5.52 -4.46 -2.82
N TRP A 459 -6.72 -4.19 -3.34
CA TRP A 459 -7.10 -2.82 -3.69
C TRP A 459 -7.33 -1.98 -2.43
N GLU A 460 -7.96 -2.50 -1.39
CA GLU A 460 -8.22 -1.75 -0.14
C GLU A 460 -6.96 -1.51 0.71
N ARG A 461 -5.95 -2.39 0.57
CA ARG A 461 -4.65 -2.36 1.28
C ARG A 461 -3.54 -2.81 0.31
N PRO A 462 -3.00 -1.88 -0.50
CA PRO A 462 -2.05 -2.22 -1.57
C PRO A 462 -0.59 -2.38 -1.13
N LEU A 463 -0.21 -1.95 0.08
CA LEU A 463 1.17 -1.94 0.59
C LEU A 463 1.48 -3.06 1.58
#